data_AF-A0A5J4UZ37-F1
#
_entry.id   AF-A0A5J4UZ37-F1
#
_cell.length_a   1.000
_cell.length_b   1.000
_cell.length_c   1.000
_cell.angle_alpha   90.00
_cell.angle_beta   90.00
_cell.angle_gamma   90.00
#
_symmetry.space_group_name_H-M   'P 1'
#
loop_
_entity.id
_entity.type
_entity.pdbx_description
1 polymer ?
#
loop_
_entity_poly.entity_id
_entity_poly.type
_entity_poly.pdbx_seq_one_letter_code
_entity_poly.pdbx_strand_id
1 'polypeptide(L)'
;MKEWLIEQEKIEKDKNNGIIQEKEKEKDQYVDKDVDEGVSSVSEFALNLALSSLALLALNQDNHEAIIDGNGIKIAVERIMQVAEHGHALGINIISSVDLLVHLLAFGSIDTQQQIQNSISLETLIKLKDDQYIGNEIQKLINAYTNPQEMKEYIQQRRNIERTI
;
A
#
# COMPACT_ATOMS: atom_id res chain seq x y z
N MET A 1 29.68 45.94 -31.67
CA MET A 1 28.29 45.41 -31.64
C MET A 1 28.18 44.00 -32.24
N LYS A 2 28.95 43.63 -33.28
CA LYS A 2 28.96 42.26 -33.84
C LYS A 2 29.66 41.21 -32.96
N GLU A 3 30.67 41.59 -32.18
CA GLU A 3 31.43 40.66 -31.32
C GLU A 3 30.61 40.17 -30.12
N TRP A 4 29.71 40.99 -29.58
CA TRP A 4 28.86 40.61 -28.44
C TRP A 4 27.83 39.53 -28.81
N LEU A 5 27.31 39.56 -30.05
CA LEU A 5 26.37 38.55 -30.56
C LEU A 5 27.05 37.19 -30.77
N ILE A 6 28.31 37.17 -31.21
CA ILE A 6 29.08 35.93 -31.39
C ILE A 6 29.38 35.26 -30.04
N GLU A 7 29.63 36.06 -29.00
CA GLU A 7 29.88 35.56 -27.65
C GLU A 7 28.61 34.91 -27.03
N GLN A 8 27.43 35.49 -27.27
CA GLN A 8 26.16 34.92 -26.79
C GLN A 8 25.80 33.60 -27.49
N GLU A 9 26.03 33.49 -28.81
CA GLU A 9 25.78 32.25 -29.55
C GLU A 9 26.71 31.08 -29.13
N LYS A 10 27.94 31.39 -28.70
CA LYS A 10 28.86 30.38 -28.13
C LYS A 10 28.36 29.86 -26.78
N ILE A 11 27.96 30.76 -25.89
CA ILE A 11 27.46 30.39 -24.55
C ILE A 11 26.20 29.51 -24.65
N GLU A 12 25.32 29.79 -25.61
CA GLU A 12 24.08 29.03 -25.80
C GLU A 12 24.33 27.62 -26.39
N LYS A 13 25.32 27.48 -27.29
CA LYS A 13 25.76 26.17 -27.79
C LYS A 13 26.42 25.32 -26.71
N ASP A 14 27.26 25.91 -25.87
CA ASP A 14 27.94 25.17 -24.80
C ASP A 14 26.95 24.68 -23.72
N LYS A 15 25.91 25.47 -23.42
CA LYS A 15 24.81 25.03 -22.53
C LYS A 15 24.02 23.86 -23.11
N ASN A 16 23.71 23.88 -24.40
CA ASN A 16 22.98 22.79 -25.04
C ASN A 16 23.82 21.50 -25.13
N ASN A 17 25.14 21.61 -25.35
CA ASN A 17 26.03 20.44 -25.33
C ASN A 17 26.15 19.81 -23.93
N GLY A 18 26.16 20.61 -22.86
CA GLY A 18 26.14 20.09 -21.48
C GLY A 18 24.87 19.31 -21.15
N ILE A 19 23.71 19.81 -21.57
CA ILE A 19 22.40 19.17 -21.35
C ILE A 19 22.27 17.85 -22.12
N ILE A 20 22.86 17.75 -23.32
CA ILE A 20 22.85 16.51 -24.11
C ILE A 20 23.73 15.43 -23.46
N GLN A 21 24.90 15.81 -22.90
CA GLN A 21 25.80 14.86 -22.24
C GLN A 21 25.26 14.34 -20.90
N GLU A 22 24.46 15.12 -20.17
CA GLU A 22 23.79 14.63 -18.95
C GLU A 22 22.64 13.66 -19.27
N LYS A 23 21.89 13.90 -20.35
CA LYS A 23 20.80 13.00 -20.79
C LYS A 23 21.28 11.68 -21.39
N GLU A 24 22.50 11.62 -21.92
CA GLU A 24 23.11 10.37 -22.39
C GLU A 24 23.69 9.53 -21.24
N LYS A 25 24.08 10.14 -20.11
CA LYS A 25 24.54 9.40 -18.91
C LYS A 25 23.41 8.77 -18.09
N GLU A 26 22.18 9.25 -18.21
CA GLU A 26 21.01 8.66 -17.52
C GLU A 26 20.37 7.47 -18.27
N LYS A 27 20.82 7.12 -19.48
CA LYS A 27 20.22 6.04 -20.28
C LYS A 27 20.90 4.67 -20.23
N ASP A 28 22.09 4.57 -19.64
CA ASP A 28 22.90 3.33 -19.68
C ASP A 28 23.05 2.62 -18.33
N GLN A 29 22.07 2.75 -17.43
CA GLN A 29 22.06 2.00 -16.16
C GLN A 29 20.86 1.04 -16.04
N TYR A 30 20.63 0.24 -17.08
CA TYR A 30 19.97 -1.07 -16.96
C TYR A 30 20.95 -2.12 -17.48
N VAL A 31 21.78 -2.62 -16.57
CA VAL A 31 22.57 -3.84 -16.81
C VAL A 31 21.89 -4.92 -16.00
N ASP A 32 21.21 -5.82 -16.72
CA ASP A 32 20.81 -7.14 -16.26
C ASP A 32 21.99 -7.81 -15.55
N LYS A 33 21.78 -8.12 -14.27
CA LYS A 33 22.50 -9.20 -13.61
C LYS A 33 21.47 -10.16 -13.07
N ASP A 34 21.26 -11.20 -13.86
CA ASP A 34 20.76 -12.49 -13.40
C ASP A 34 21.52 -12.89 -12.13
N VAL A 35 20.82 -12.86 -11.00
CA VAL A 35 21.17 -13.63 -9.81
C VAL A 35 19.94 -14.47 -9.49
N ASP A 36 20.09 -15.74 -9.80
CA ASP A 36 19.22 -16.85 -9.42
C ASP A 36 19.14 -16.94 -7.88
N GLU A 37 18.11 -16.32 -7.31
CA GLU A 37 17.55 -16.71 -6.01
C GLU A 37 16.04 -16.84 -6.19
N GLY A 38 15.53 -18.06 -6.03
CA GLY A 38 14.13 -18.44 -6.24
C GLY A 38 13.15 -17.78 -5.26
N VAL A 39 12.93 -16.48 -5.40
CA VAL A 39 11.76 -15.76 -4.90
C VAL A 39 11.07 -15.18 -6.11
N SER A 40 9.99 -15.81 -6.55
CA SER A 40 9.07 -15.23 -7.52
C SER A 40 8.62 -13.88 -6.96
N SER A 41 9.22 -12.78 -7.42
CA SER A 41 8.80 -11.43 -7.05
C SER A 41 7.38 -11.24 -7.57
N VAL A 42 6.40 -11.51 -6.72
CA VAL A 42 5.00 -11.21 -7.03
C VAL A 42 4.95 -9.71 -7.27
N SER A 43 4.45 -9.30 -8.44
CA SER A 43 4.35 -7.88 -8.73
C SER A 43 3.46 -7.22 -7.67
N GLU A 44 3.82 -6.02 -7.21
CA GLU A 44 3.03 -5.25 -6.24
C GLU A 44 1.57 -5.12 -6.69
N PHE A 45 1.34 -5.03 -8.00
CA PHE A 45 0.00 -5.05 -8.57
C PHE A 45 -0.75 -6.36 -8.29
N ALA A 46 -0.14 -7.52 -8.55
CA ALA A 46 -0.77 -8.82 -8.30
C ALA A 46 -1.05 -9.04 -6.81
N LEU A 47 -0.14 -8.61 -5.94
CA LEU A 47 -0.33 -8.70 -4.49
C LEU A 47 -1.51 -7.83 -4.02
N ASN A 48 -1.60 -6.58 -4.50
CA ASN A 48 -2.72 -5.70 -4.18
C ASN A 48 -4.07 -6.26 -4.69
N LEU A 49 -4.10 -6.84 -5.89
CA LEU A 49 -5.31 -7.52 -6.40
C LEU A 49 -5.71 -8.74 -5.56
N ALA A 50 -4.73 -9.54 -5.14
CA ALA A 50 -4.98 -10.68 -4.26
C ALA A 50 -5.55 -10.22 -2.90
N LEU A 51 -4.95 -9.22 -2.28
CA LEU A 51 -5.43 -8.65 -1.01
C LEU A 51 -6.81 -8.02 -1.15
N SER A 52 -7.09 -7.34 -2.27
CA SER A 52 -8.42 -6.78 -2.54
C SER A 52 -9.47 -7.88 -2.67
N SER A 53 -9.13 -8.98 -3.35
CA SER A 53 -10.00 -10.15 -3.48
C SER A 53 -10.24 -10.82 -2.12
N LEU A 54 -9.20 -10.97 -1.30
CA LEU A 54 -9.32 -11.50 0.07
C LEU A 54 -10.18 -10.60 0.94
N ALA A 55 -10.04 -9.27 0.84
CA ALA A 55 -10.87 -8.33 1.57
C ALA A 55 -12.35 -8.52 1.22
N LEU A 56 -12.70 -8.66 -0.06
CA LEU A 56 -14.07 -8.93 -0.48
C LEU A 56 -14.59 -10.28 0.06
N LEU A 57 -13.76 -11.32 0.02
CA LEU A 57 -14.12 -12.64 0.56
C LEU A 57 -14.31 -12.62 2.07
N ALA A 58 -13.53 -11.81 2.79
CA ALA A 58 -13.63 -11.63 4.24
C ALA A 58 -14.95 -11.00 4.71
N LEU A 59 -15.81 -10.51 3.81
CA LEU A 59 -17.18 -10.12 4.16
C LEU A 59 -18.08 -11.32 4.51
N ASN A 60 -17.68 -12.55 4.14
CA ASN A 60 -18.35 -13.76 4.54
C ASN A 60 -17.50 -14.54 5.56
N GLN A 61 -18.07 -14.81 6.72
CA GLN A 61 -17.42 -15.52 7.82
C GLN A 61 -16.95 -16.93 7.41
N ASP A 62 -17.66 -17.60 6.50
CA ASP A 62 -17.29 -18.94 6.00
C ASP A 62 -15.91 -18.98 5.33
N ASN A 63 -15.40 -17.84 4.87
CA ASN A 63 -14.09 -17.75 4.21
C ASN A 63 -12.93 -17.50 5.19
N HIS A 64 -13.21 -17.15 6.45
CA HIS A 64 -12.20 -16.62 7.37
C HIS A 64 -11.13 -17.63 7.72
N GLU A 65 -11.50 -18.89 7.96
CA GLU A 65 -10.56 -19.96 8.28
C GLU A 65 -9.52 -20.13 7.15
N ALA A 66 -9.98 -20.24 5.90
CA ALA A 66 -9.09 -20.36 4.75
C ALA A 66 -8.18 -19.14 4.55
N ILE A 67 -8.67 -17.93 4.85
CA ILE A 67 -7.87 -16.71 4.79
C ILE A 67 -6.78 -16.73 5.86
N ILE A 68 -7.12 -17.14 7.08
CA ILE A 68 -6.19 -17.22 8.22
C ILE A 68 -5.12 -18.27 7.97
N ASP A 69 -5.52 -19.48 7.58
CA ASP A 69 -4.61 -20.59 7.25
C ASP A 69 -3.70 -20.24 6.07
N GLY A 70 -4.21 -19.42 5.14
CA GLY A 70 -3.46 -18.85 4.03
C GLY A 70 -2.51 -17.70 4.40
N ASN A 71 -2.31 -17.41 5.69
CA ASN A 71 -1.49 -16.29 6.19
C ASN A 71 -1.99 -14.89 5.79
N GLY A 72 -3.27 -14.73 5.48
CA GLY A 72 -3.84 -13.45 5.03
C GLY A 72 -3.63 -12.31 6.04
N ILE A 73 -3.82 -12.59 7.34
CA ILE A 73 -3.57 -11.60 8.41
C ILE A 73 -2.09 -11.19 8.43
N LYS A 74 -1.18 -12.16 8.42
CA LYS A 74 0.25 -11.92 8.49
C LYS A 74 0.72 -11.03 7.33
N ILE A 75 0.34 -11.36 6.10
CA ILE A 75 0.72 -10.59 4.90
C ILE A 75 0.18 -9.16 4.97
N ALA A 76 -1.08 -8.98 5.37
CA ALA A 76 -1.67 -7.65 5.51
C ALA A 76 -0.97 -6.80 6.57
N VAL A 77 -0.63 -7.40 7.72
CA VAL A 77 0.09 -6.73 8.80
C VAL A 77 1.51 -6.36 8.38
N GLU A 78 2.24 -7.26 7.73
CA GLU A 78 3.61 -6.99 7.24
C GLU A 78 3.65 -5.77 6.33
N ARG A 79 2.66 -5.59 5.44
CA ARG A 79 2.59 -4.40 4.58
C ARG A 79 2.35 -3.11 5.35
N ILE A 80 1.50 -3.13 6.37
CA ILE A 80 1.27 -1.97 7.23
C ILE A 80 2.54 -1.65 8.04
N MET A 81 3.22 -2.68 8.55
CA MET A 81 4.48 -2.52 9.29
C MET A 81 5.60 -1.97 8.40
N GLN A 82 5.70 -2.39 7.13
CA GLN A 82 6.65 -1.81 6.19
C GLN A 82 6.48 -0.29 6.07
N VAL A 83 5.23 0.20 6.01
CA VAL A 83 4.95 1.64 5.98
C VAL A 83 5.25 2.30 7.33
N ALA A 84 5.00 1.62 8.45
CA ALA A 84 5.35 2.14 9.78
C ALA A 84 6.86 2.32 9.99
N GLU A 85 7.66 1.41 9.45
CA GLU A 85 9.11 1.38 9.63
C GLU A 85 9.86 2.26 8.63
N HIS A 86 9.41 2.30 7.37
CA HIS A 86 10.12 2.93 6.27
C HIS A 86 9.42 4.18 5.72
N GLY A 87 8.22 4.50 6.23
CA GLY A 87 7.36 5.52 5.68
C GLY A 87 6.63 5.07 4.40
N HIS A 88 5.73 5.92 3.90
CA HIS A 88 5.01 5.64 2.68
C HIS A 88 5.91 5.85 1.45
N ALA A 89 6.21 4.77 0.73
CA ALA A 89 6.97 4.80 -0.52
C ALA A 89 6.05 4.75 -1.76
N LEU A 90 6.48 5.38 -2.85
CA LEU A 90 5.78 5.32 -4.14
C LEU A 90 5.64 3.85 -4.58
N GLY A 91 4.40 3.40 -4.76
CA GLY A 91 4.05 2.06 -5.20
C GLY A 91 3.58 1.11 -4.09
N ILE A 92 3.83 1.43 -2.81
CA ILE A 92 3.29 0.64 -1.70
C ILE A 92 1.86 1.09 -1.39
N ASN A 93 0.89 0.28 -1.80
CA ASN A 93 -0.52 0.49 -1.47
C ASN A 93 -0.94 -0.47 -0.36
N ILE A 94 -1.40 0.06 0.77
CA ILE A 94 -1.88 -0.76 1.91
C ILE A 94 -3.40 -0.77 2.05
N ILE A 95 -4.15 -0.07 1.18
CA ILE A 95 -5.60 0.08 1.29
C ILE A 95 -6.27 -1.30 1.38
N SER A 96 -5.90 -2.23 0.50
CA SER A 96 -6.47 -3.58 0.50
C SER A 96 -6.03 -4.42 1.71
N SER A 97 -4.85 -4.14 2.28
CA SER A 97 -4.42 -4.78 3.53
C SER A 97 -5.28 -4.30 4.70
N VAL A 98 -5.52 -2.99 4.76
CA VAL A 98 -6.39 -2.35 5.74
C VAL A 98 -7.82 -2.89 5.63
N ASP A 99 -8.40 -2.89 4.42
CA ASP A 99 -9.77 -3.37 4.21
C ASP A 99 -9.93 -4.84 4.62
N LEU A 100 -8.95 -5.69 4.31
CA LEU A 100 -8.94 -7.09 4.75
C LEU A 100 -9.01 -7.18 6.28
N LEU A 101 -8.15 -6.46 7.00
CA LEU A 101 -8.14 -6.48 8.46
C LEU A 101 -9.40 -5.87 9.05
N VAL A 102 -9.95 -4.80 8.46
CA VAL A 102 -11.23 -4.20 8.85
C VAL A 102 -12.37 -5.20 8.74
N HIS A 103 -12.47 -5.93 7.63
CA HIS A 103 -13.51 -6.94 7.44
C HIS A 103 -13.34 -8.13 8.39
N LEU A 104 -12.12 -8.61 8.60
CA LEU A 104 -11.84 -9.68 9.56
C LEU A 104 -12.11 -9.25 11.01
N LEU A 105 -11.84 -8.00 11.39
CA LEU A 105 -12.22 -7.49 12.70
C LEU A 105 -13.74 -7.42 12.85
N ALA A 106 -14.43 -6.83 11.86
CA ALA A 106 -15.87 -6.59 11.92
C ALA A 106 -16.72 -7.88 11.85
N PHE A 107 -16.32 -8.85 11.01
CA PHE A 107 -17.10 -10.06 10.77
C PHE A 107 -16.49 -11.33 11.37
N GLY A 108 -15.23 -11.27 11.83
CA GLY A 108 -14.51 -12.43 12.34
C GLY A 108 -14.96 -12.86 13.74
N SER A 109 -14.49 -14.03 14.14
CA SER A 109 -14.67 -14.52 15.50
C SER A 109 -13.82 -13.71 16.49
N ILE A 110 -14.06 -13.92 17.79
CA ILE A 110 -13.23 -13.35 18.85
C ILE A 110 -11.76 -13.77 18.66
N ASP A 111 -11.52 -15.02 18.24
CA ASP A 111 -10.16 -15.53 18.01
C ASP A 111 -9.49 -14.81 16.83
N THR A 112 -10.21 -14.59 15.72
CA THR A 112 -9.72 -13.81 14.59
C THR A 112 -9.35 -12.38 15.02
N GLN A 113 -10.22 -11.74 15.81
CA GLN A 113 -9.97 -10.40 16.34
C GLN A 113 -8.71 -10.40 17.21
N GLN A 114 -8.58 -11.35 18.14
CA GLN A 114 -7.40 -11.46 19.00
C GLN A 114 -6.12 -11.72 18.20
N GLN A 115 -6.16 -12.55 17.16
CA GLN A 115 -4.99 -12.78 16.29
C GLN A 115 -4.51 -11.47 15.63
N ILE A 116 -5.45 -10.65 15.13
CA ILE A 116 -5.11 -9.34 14.56
C ILE A 116 -4.54 -8.42 15.63
N GLN A 117 -5.18 -8.35 16.80
CA GLN A 117 -4.75 -7.49 17.90
C GLN A 117 -3.38 -7.88 18.48
N ASN A 118 -3.02 -9.16 18.40
CA ASN A 118 -1.69 -9.65 18.77
C ASN A 118 -0.65 -9.43 17.68
N SER A 119 -1.06 -9.22 16.43
CA SER A 119 -0.17 -9.05 15.28
C SER A 119 0.21 -7.59 15.03
N ILE A 120 -0.69 -6.65 15.32
CA ILE A 120 -0.44 -5.21 15.17
C ILE A 120 -0.98 -4.44 16.36
N SER A 121 -0.12 -3.64 16.99
CA SER A 121 -0.51 -2.86 18.16
C SER A 121 -1.34 -1.63 17.77
N LEU A 122 -2.28 -1.25 18.64
CA LEU A 122 -3.02 0.00 18.49
C LEU A 122 -2.10 1.22 18.49
N GLU A 123 -0.99 1.19 19.23
CA GLU A 123 0.00 2.25 19.25
C GLU A 123 0.63 2.47 17.86
N THR A 124 0.98 1.38 17.17
CA THR A 124 1.49 1.44 15.78
C THR A 124 0.48 2.11 14.86
N LEU A 125 -0.80 1.71 14.96
CA LEU A 125 -1.86 2.29 14.15
C LEU A 125 -2.05 3.79 14.44
N ILE A 126 -2.01 4.18 15.71
CA ILE A 126 -2.13 5.60 16.11
C ILE A 126 -1.00 6.45 15.52
N LYS A 127 0.23 5.92 15.43
CA LYS A 127 1.36 6.64 14.81
C LYS A 127 1.16 6.87 13.30
N LEU A 128 0.48 5.95 12.64
CA LEU A 128 0.22 6.01 11.19
C LEU A 128 -1.01 6.85 10.83
N LYS A 129 -1.90 7.17 11.78
CA LYS A 129 -3.18 7.83 11.49
C LYS A 129 -3.03 9.23 10.89
N ASP A 130 -1.93 9.92 11.19
CA ASP A 130 -1.68 11.30 10.79
C ASP A 130 -0.89 11.37 9.45
N ASP A 131 -0.62 10.22 8.82
CA ASP A 131 -0.01 10.16 7.49
C ASP A 131 -0.98 10.70 6.42
N GLN A 132 -0.50 11.61 5.58
CA GLN A 132 -1.33 12.31 4.59
C GLN A 132 -1.89 11.41 3.47
N TYR A 133 -1.29 10.24 3.23
CA TYR A 133 -1.68 9.32 2.16
C TYR A 133 -2.56 8.18 2.66
N ILE A 134 -2.26 7.65 3.86
CA ILE A 134 -2.93 6.45 4.39
C ILE A 134 -3.74 6.69 5.65
N GLY A 135 -3.67 7.89 6.25
CA GLY A 135 -4.26 8.19 7.55
C GLY A 135 -5.76 7.88 7.65
N ASN A 136 -6.52 8.18 6.59
CA ASN A 136 -7.95 7.86 6.54
C ASN A 136 -8.23 6.36 6.62
N GLU A 137 -7.41 5.54 5.96
CA GLU A 137 -7.56 4.09 5.95
C GLU A 137 -7.15 3.51 7.30
N ILE A 138 -6.05 3.98 7.84
CA ILE A 138 -5.61 3.61 9.20
C ILE A 138 -6.68 3.98 10.24
N GLN A 139 -7.35 5.13 10.09
CA GLN A 139 -8.46 5.49 10.98
C GLN A 139 -9.63 4.51 10.89
N LYS A 140 -9.95 3.97 9.70
CA LYS A 140 -10.95 2.90 9.57
C LYS A 140 -10.51 1.65 10.33
N LEU A 141 -9.23 1.27 10.20
CA LEU A 141 -8.68 0.13 10.93
C LEU A 141 -8.74 0.33 12.44
N ILE A 142 -8.38 1.52 12.94
CA ILE A 142 -8.50 1.88 14.35
C ILE A 142 -9.94 1.73 14.83
N ASN A 143 -10.91 2.24 14.07
CA ASN A 143 -12.33 2.14 14.42
C ASN A 143 -12.80 0.67 14.46
N ALA A 144 -12.36 -0.15 13.50
CA ALA A 144 -12.65 -1.59 13.50
C ALA A 144 -12.00 -2.31 14.68
N TYR A 145 -10.81 -1.86 15.09
CA TYR A 145 -10.04 -2.44 16.19
C TYR A 145 -10.68 -2.15 17.55
N THR A 146 -11.22 -0.93 17.74
CA THR A 146 -11.81 -0.49 19.01
C THR A 146 -13.30 -0.81 19.12
N ASN A 147 -14.04 -0.79 18.01
CA ASN A 147 -15.46 -1.11 17.98
C ASN A 147 -15.84 -1.97 16.76
N PRO A 148 -15.51 -3.28 16.79
CA PRO A 148 -15.80 -4.19 15.67
C PRO A 148 -17.28 -4.26 15.29
N GLN A 149 -18.17 -4.20 16.28
CA GLN A 149 -19.62 -4.31 16.07
C GLN A 149 -20.19 -3.09 15.36
N GLU A 150 -19.81 -1.87 15.77
CA GLU A 150 -20.22 -0.65 15.07
C GLU A 150 -19.68 -0.62 13.63
N MET A 151 -18.44 -1.07 13.44
CA MET A 151 -17.86 -1.18 12.09
C MET A 151 -18.63 -2.18 11.21
N LYS A 152 -19.03 -3.32 11.77
CA LYS A 152 -19.87 -4.31 11.08
C LYS A 152 -21.18 -3.68 10.59
N GLU A 153 -21.86 -2.96 11.46
CA GLU A 153 -23.12 -2.29 11.14
C GLU A 153 -22.94 -1.23 10.06
N TYR A 154 -21.89 -0.41 10.16
CA TYR A 154 -21.54 0.58 9.15
C TYR A 154 -21.30 -0.06 7.76
N ILE A 155 -20.53 -1.14 7.69
CA ILE A 155 -20.25 -1.84 6.43
C ILE A 155 -21.55 -2.44 5.85
N GLN A 156 -22.41 -3.02 6.69
CA GLN A 156 -23.70 -3.57 6.25
C GLN A 156 -24.61 -2.49 5.69
N GLN A 157 -24.69 -1.31 6.34
CA GLN A 157 -25.49 -0.18 5.85
C GLN A 157 -25.01 0.30 4.48
N ARG A 158 -23.69 0.47 4.29
CA ARG A 158 -23.12 0.88 3.00
C ARG A 158 -23.49 -0.08 1.87
N ARG A 159 -23.37 -1.39 2.10
CA ARG A 159 -23.72 -2.41 1.11
C ARG A 159 -25.20 -2.40 0.74
N ASN A 160 -26.08 -2.08 1.68
CA ASN A 160 -27.51 -1.98 1.41
C ASN A 160 -27.84 -0.77 0.51
N ILE A 161 -27.14 0.35 0.70
CA ILE A 161 -27.29 1.55 -0.16
C ILE A 161 -26.82 1.23 -1.59
N GLU A 162 -25.67 0.60 -1.75
CA GLU A 162 -25.11 0.22 -3.06
C GLU A 162 -26.00 -0.78 -3.83
N ARG A 163 -26.81 -1.59 -3.14
CA ARG A 163 -27.79 -2.48 -3.77
C ARG A 163 -29.08 -1.80 -4.20
N THR A 164 -29.35 -0.60 -3.69
CA THR A 164 -30.62 0.12 -3.90
C THR A 164 -30.53 1.14 -5.05
N ILE A 165 -29.31 1.45 -5.50
CA ILE A 165 -29.01 2.37 -6.61
C ILE A 165 -28.76 1.55 -7.88
#